data_AF-A0A3T0RQH5-F1
#
_entry.id   AF-A0A3T0RQH5-F1
#
_cell.length_a   1.000
_cell.length_b   1.000
_cell.length_c   1.000
_cell.angle_alpha   90.00
_cell.angle_beta   90.00
_cell.angle_gamma   90.00
#
_symmetry.space_group_name_H-M   'P 1'
#
loop_
_entity.id
_entity.type
_entity.pdbx_description
1 polymer ?
#
loop_
_entity_poly.entity_id
_entity_poly.type
_entity_poly.pdbx_seq_one_letter_code
_entity_poly.pdbx_strand_id
1 'polypeptide(L)'
;MKRLAKFLTVFGIVAVSAIVTAQTTKESTTTTTTSTSTENHTAAGFKQDVAEFKQEMSVKMQSTEAQITALKEKAKVKGSNVKAATIADLESTKMHIKNDLASLDKSTESTWTKMKAKIATAMDDLNTKTQKLLRE
;
A
#
# COMPACT_ATOMS: atom_id res chain seq x y z
N MET A 1 41.08 -45.92 32.14
CA MET A 1 40.83 -47.28 31.60
C MET A 1 39.60 -47.23 30.70
N LYS A 2 39.66 -47.92 29.55
CA LYS A 2 38.55 -48.42 28.69
C LYS A 2 37.67 -47.34 28.02
N ARG A 3 37.83 -46.99 26.73
CA ARG A 3 37.70 -47.71 25.43
C ARG A 3 36.24 -48.09 25.03
N LEU A 4 36.00 -47.90 23.72
CA LEU A 4 34.95 -48.42 22.81
C LEU A 4 33.64 -47.60 22.74
N ALA A 5 33.02 -47.34 21.59
CA ALA A 5 33.17 -47.82 20.20
C ALA A 5 32.58 -46.76 19.24
N LYS A 6 33.29 -46.34 18.17
CA LYS A 6 33.07 -46.77 16.77
C LYS A 6 31.59 -46.82 16.35
N PHE A 7 31.14 -45.81 15.59
CA PHE A 7 30.17 -45.99 14.52
C PHE A 7 30.69 -45.31 13.26
N LEU A 8 31.00 -46.15 12.27
CA LEU A 8 31.38 -45.81 10.90
C LEU A 8 30.33 -46.49 10.02
N THR A 9 29.45 -45.75 9.36
CA THR A 9 28.62 -46.21 8.22
C THR A 9 28.11 -44.93 7.55
N VAL A 10 28.78 -44.38 6.55
CA VAL A 10 28.62 -44.70 5.12
C VAL A 10 27.15 -44.64 4.68
N PHE A 11 26.71 -43.46 4.23
CA PHE A 11 25.68 -43.33 3.20
C PHE A 11 26.19 -42.33 2.16
N GLY A 12 26.60 -42.86 1.02
CA GLY A 12 26.80 -42.11 -0.19
C GLY A 12 25.51 -42.03 -1.00
N ILE A 13 25.55 -41.12 -1.98
CA ILE A 13 24.65 -40.95 -3.14
C ILE A 13 23.29 -40.33 -2.71
N VAL A 14 22.88 -39.16 -3.19
CA VAL A 14 22.39 -38.90 -4.56
C VAL A 14 22.41 -37.40 -4.90
N ALA A 15 22.98 -37.12 -6.07
CA ALA A 15 22.72 -36.06 -7.05
C ALA A 15 22.55 -34.58 -6.62
N VAL A 16 23.59 -33.82 -6.98
CA VAL A 16 23.49 -32.43 -7.45
C VAL A 16 22.45 -32.34 -8.57
N SER A 17 21.47 -31.46 -8.39
CA SER A 17 20.70 -30.86 -9.48
C SER A 17 20.49 -29.39 -9.13
N ALA A 18 21.55 -28.61 -9.34
CA ALA A 18 21.46 -27.16 -9.37
C ALA A 18 20.72 -26.77 -10.65
N ILE A 19 19.44 -26.43 -10.52
CA ILE A 19 18.73 -25.70 -11.57
C ILE A 19 19.26 -24.26 -11.52
N VAL A 20 20.21 -24.00 -12.41
CA VAL A 20 20.53 -22.67 -12.91
C VAL A 20 19.39 -22.28 -13.84
N THR A 21 18.63 -21.26 -13.46
CA THR A 21 17.90 -20.43 -14.41
C THR A 21 17.98 -18.96 -13.99
N ALA A 22 18.79 -18.23 -14.76
CA ALA A 22 18.67 -16.83 -15.16
C ALA A 22 18.61 -15.72 -14.08
N GLN A 23 19.70 -14.95 -14.05
CA GLN A 23 19.63 -13.50 -13.91
C GLN A 23 18.89 -12.89 -15.12
N THR A 24 17.91 -12.04 -14.86
CA THR A 24 17.47 -10.93 -15.73
C THR A 24 16.46 -10.13 -14.92
N THR A 25 16.79 -8.92 -14.45
CA THR A 25 16.62 -7.65 -15.15
C THR A 25 15.54 -6.85 -14.45
N LYS A 26 15.94 -5.65 -14.02
CA LYS A 26 15.04 -4.57 -13.61
C LYS A 26 14.03 -4.32 -14.72
N GLU A 27 12.74 -4.37 -14.40
CA GLU A 27 11.74 -3.56 -15.08
C GLU A 27 10.64 -3.18 -14.09
N SER A 28 10.70 -1.92 -13.68
CA SER A 28 9.63 -1.21 -13.01
C SER A 28 8.56 -0.94 -14.05
N THR A 29 7.68 -1.92 -14.29
CA THR A 29 6.54 -1.72 -15.19
C THR A 29 5.52 -0.84 -14.50
N THR A 30 5.56 0.43 -14.87
CA THR A 30 4.48 1.39 -14.71
C THR A 30 3.31 0.89 -15.57
N THR A 31 2.33 0.21 -14.98
CA THR A 31 1.06 -0.06 -15.66
C THR A 31 0.10 1.07 -15.36
N THR A 32 0.30 2.18 -16.06
CA THR A 32 -0.75 3.17 -16.34
C THR A 32 -1.75 2.48 -17.24
N THR A 33 -2.73 1.77 -16.67
CA THR A 33 -3.88 1.29 -17.43
C THR A 33 -4.97 2.35 -17.35
N THR A 34 -4.87 3.32 -18.25
CA THR A 34 -6.00 4.15 -18.66
C THR A 34 -6.96 3.28 -19.45
N SER A 35 -7.74 2.45 -18.77
CA SER A 35 -8.89 1.78 -19.37
C SER A 35 -10.11 2.67 -19.21
N THR A 36 -10.30 3.58 -20.16
CA THR A 36 -11.64 4.02 -20.55
C THR A 36 -12.30 2.87 -21.30
N SER A 37 -12.82 1.89 -20.57
CA SER A 37 -13.74 0.89 -21.09
C SER A 37 -15.13 1.24 -20.56
N THR A 38 -16.04 1.53 -21.49
CA THR A 38 -17.48 1.55 -21.20
C THR A 38 -17.88 0.10 -20.98
N GLU A 39 -17.56 -0.45 -19.80
CA GLU A 39 -17.91 -1.81 -19.44
C GLU A 39 -19.36 -1.85 -18.98
N ASN A 40 -20.17 -2.70 -19.60
CA ASN A 40 -21.38 -3.19 -18.97
C ASN A 40 -20.93 -3.97 -17.72
N HIS A 41 -20.77 -3.28 -16.59
CA HIS A 41 -20.31 -3.91 -15.36
C HIS A 41 -21.39 -4.90 -14.92
N THR A 42 -21.09 -6.19 -15.01
CA THR A 42 -21.86 -7.18 -14.27
C THR A 42 -21.72 -6.87 -12.77
N ALA A 43 -22.73 -7.21 -11.96
CA ALA A 43 -22.65 -6.97 -10.51
C ALA A 43 -21.42 -7.62 -9.84
N ALA A 44 -20.83 -8.65 -10.47
CA ALA A 44 -19.56 -9.24 -10.06
C ALA A 44 -18.35 -8.36 -10.39
N GLY A 45 -18.28 -7.82 -11.62
CA GLY A 45 -17.23 -6.87 -12.03
C GLY A 45 -17.22 -5.60 -11.18
N PHE A 46 -18.39 -5.04 -10.91
CA PHE A 46 -18.52 -3.88 -10.02
C PHE A 46 -17.91 -4.11 -8.62
N LYS A 47 -18.20 -5.26 -8.00
CA LYS A 47 -17.66 -5.61 -6.68
C LYS A 47 -16.15 -5.78 -6.71
N GLN A 48 -15.62 -6.35 -7.80
CA GLN A 48 -14.18 -6.48 -7.99
C GLN A 48 -13.50 -5.12 -8.11
N ASP A 49 -14.04 -4.20 -8.92
CA ASP A 49 -13.50 -2.84 -9.08
C ASP A 49 -13.45 -2.09 -7.75
N VAL A 50 -14.48 -2.23 -6.92
CA VAL A 50 -14.54 -1.65 -5.58
C VAL A 50 -13.44 -2.24 -4.69
N ALA A 51 -13.26 -3.56 -4.71
CA ALA A 51 -12.24 -4.24 -3.91
C ALA A 51 -10.81 -3.82 -4.32
N GLU A 52 -10.53 -3.80 -5.62
CA GLU A 52 -9.23 -3.40 -6.17
C GLU A 52 -8.89 -1.96 -5.81
N PHE A 53 -9.84 -1.04 -5.98
CA PHE A 53 -9.65 0.36 -5.58
C PHE A 53 -9.43 0.54 -4.09
N LYS A 54 -10.18 -0.18 -3.24
CA LYS A 54 -9.97 -0.15 -1.78
C LYS A 54 -8.55 -0.61 -1.43
N GLN A 55 -8.05 -1.65 -2.10
CA GLN A 55 -6.69 -2.12 -1.92
C GLN A 55 -5.66 -1.09 -2.37
N GLU A 56 -5.83 -0.50 -3.56
CA GLU A 56 -4.94 0.56 -4.06
C GLU A 56 -4.88 1.76 -3.10
N MET A 57 -6.04 2.25 -2.67
CA MET A 57 -6.13 3.37 -1.73
C MET A 57 -5.58 3.01 -0.35
N SER A 58 -5.76 1.77 0.11
CA SER A 58 -5.15 1.31 1.36
C SER A 58 -3.63 1.36 1.31
N VAL A 59 -3.01 0.94 0.20
CA VAL A 59 -1.55 1.01 0.03
C VAL A 59 -1.06 2.46 0.04
N LYS A 60 -1.73 3.35 -0.72
CA LYS A 60 -1.39 4.79 -0.71
C LYS A 60 -1.52 5.37 0.69
N MET A 61 -2.58 5.03 1.40
CA MET A 61 -2.83 5.53 2.75
C MET A 61 -1.81 5.07 3.78
N GLN A 62 -1.31 3.83 3.67
CA GLN A 62 -0.23 3.34 4.55
C GLN A 62 1.06 4.15 4.36
N SER A 63 1.41 4.47 3.11
CA SER A 63 2.55 5.33 2.80
C SER A 63 2.39 6.73 3.40
N THR A 64 1.21 7.33 3.21
CA THR A 64 0.91 8.65 3.76
C THR A 64 0.86 8.64 5.30
N GLU A 65 0.38 7.57 5.92
CA GLU A 65 0.35 7.39 7.38
C GLU A 65 1.76 7.35 7.99
N ALA A 66 2.70 6.68 7.33
CA ALA A 66 4.11 6.71 7.72
C ALA A 66 4.70 8.14 7.62
N GLN A 67 4.36 8.87 6.56
CA GLN A 67 4.82 10.25 6.36
C GLN A 67 4.23 11.23 7.40
N ILE A 68 2.95 11.11 7.75
CA ILE A 68 2.31 11.91 8.82
C ILE A 68 2.98 11.62 10.17
N THR A 69 3.32 10.36 10.44
CA THR A 69 4.05 9.97 11.65
C THR A 69 5.44 10.63 11.71
N ALA A 70 6.16 10.63 10.59
CA ALA A 70 7.45 11.31 10.48
C ALA A 70 7.32 12.84 10.68
N LEU A 71 6.28 13.47 10.14
CA LEU A 71 5.98 14.88 10.39
C LEU A 71 5.75 15.16 11.87
N LYS A 72 4.98 14.30 12.54
CA LYS A 72 4.67 14.41 13.98
C LYS A 72 5.95 14.40 14.80
N GLU A 73 6.87 13.51 14.48
CA GLU A 73 8.16 13.45 15.16
C GLU A 73 9.03 14.68 14.86
N LYS A 74 9.11 15.11 13.59
CA LYS A 74 9.80 16.34 13.20
C LYS A 74 9.24 17.59 13.90
N ALA A 75 7.92 17.64 14.10
CA ALA A 75 7.24 18.75 14.75
C ALA A 75 7.52 18.79 16.25
N LYS A 76 7.58 17.63 16.94
CA LYS A 76 8.00 17.55 18.34
C LYS A 76 9.41 18.06 18.54
N VAL A 77 10.35 17.63 17.69
CA VAL A 77 11.76 18.04 17.75
C VAL A 77 11.90 19.56 17.53
N LYS A 78 11.15 20.12 16.57
CA LYS A 78 11.20 21.56 16.25
C LYS A 78 10.33 22.45 17.14
N GLY A 79 9.52 21.88 18.04
CA GLY A 79 8.68 22.65 18.98
C GLY A 79 7.64 23.59 18.33
N SER A 80 7.14 23.27 17.13
CA SER A 80 6.26 24.17 16.38
C SER A 80 4.78 23.82 16.55
N ASN A 81 4.04 24.64 17.31
CA ASN A 81 2.58 24.50 17.47
C ASN A 81 1.80 24.63 16.16
N VAL A 82 2.30 25.42 15.20
CA VAL A 82 1.69 25.57 13.87
C VAL A 82 1.71 24.24 13.12
N LYS A 83 2.78 23.45 13.25
CA LYS A 83 2.85 22.12 12.63
C LYS A 83 1.91 21.10 13.29
N ALA A 84 1.63 21.24 14.60
CA ALA A 84 0.72 20.34 15.30
C ALA A 84 -0.74 20.46 14.80
N ALA A 85 -1.22 21.68 14.58
CA ALA A 85 -2.56 21.91 14.01
C ALA A 85 -2.67 21.35 12.58
N THR A 86 -1.65 21.58 11.74
CA THR A 86 -1.61 21.03 10.38
C THR A 86 -1.56 19.50 10.37
N ILE A 87 -0.78 18.89 11.27
CA ILE A 87 -0.74 17.42 11.39
C ILE A 87 -2.10 16.87 11.81
N ALA A 88 -2.81 17.54 12.72
CA ALA A 88 -4.17 17.14 13.11
C ALA A 88 -5.16 17.23 11.91
N ASP A 89 -5.04 18.24 11.05
CA ASP A 89 -5.83 18.36 9.82
C ASP A 89 -5.56 17.20 8.83
N LEU A 90 -4.29 16.80 8.68
CA LEU A 90 -3.92 15.63 7.87
C LEU A 90 -4.48 14.32 8.46
N GLU A 91 -4.40 14.14 9.79
CA GLU A 91 -4.98 12.99 10.48
C GLU A 91 -6.51 12.94 10.31
N SER A 92 -7.18 14.10 10.38
CA SER A 92 -8.62 14.23 10.13
C SER A 92 -9.01 13.87 8.70
N THR A 93 -8.30 14.42 7.71
CA THR A 93 -8.53 14.14 6.28
C THR A 93 -8.35 12.64 5.99
N LYS A 94 -7.30 12.02 6.56
CA LYS A 94 -7.08 10.57 6.48
C LYS A 94 -8.25 9.77 7.06
N MET A 95 -8.79 10.18 8.21
CA MET A 95 -9.95 9.53 8.83
C MET A 95 -11.20 9.64 7.95
N HIS A 96 -11.42 10.80 7.33
CA HIS A 96 -12.50 10.99 6.36
C HIS A 96 -12.37 10.03 5.18
N ILE A 97 -11.17 9.91 4.60
CA ILE A 97 -10.92 8.99 3.49
C ILE A 97 -11.13 7.53 3.90
N LYS A 98 -10.71 7.11 5.11
CA LYS A 98 -10.99 5.76 5.65
C LYS A 98 -12.49 5.50 5.74
N ASN A 99 -13.26 6.48 6.20
CA ASN A 99 -14.71 6.36 6.30
C ASN A 99 -15.38 6.27 4.92
N ASP A 100 -14.96 7.11 3.98
CA ASP A 100 -15.45 7.07 2.60
C ASP A 100 -15.16 5.71 1.95
N LEU A 101 -13.94 5.18 2.14
CA LEU A 101 -13.55 3.84 1.67
C LEU A 101 -14.38 2.72 2.28
N ALA A 102 -14.79 2.83 3.55
CA ALA A 102 -15.66 1.86 4.19
C ALA A 102 -17.11 1.94 3.67
N SER A 103 -17.56 3.14 3.26
CA SER A 103 -18.89 3.34 2.71
C SER A 103 -19.04 2.86 1.25
N LEU A 104 -17.93 2.60 0.56
CA LEU A 104 -17.91 2.08 -0.82
C LEU A 104 -18.64 0.75 -0.98
N ASP A 105 -18.61 -0.13 0.02
CA ASP A 105 -19.28 -1.44 -0.04
C ASP A 105 -20.81 -1.30 -0.12
N LYS A 106 -21.34 -0.13 0.26
CA LYS A 106 -22.77 0.21 0.21
C LYS A 106 -23.12 1.07 -1.01
N SER A 107 -22.14 1.39 -1.86
CA SER A 107 -22.32 2.27 -3.01
C SER A 107 -22.98 1.54 -4.17
N THR A 108 -23.85 2.24 -4.88
CA THR A 108 -24.37 1.79 -6.18
C THR A 108 -23.40 2.17 -7.28
N GLU A 109 -23.51 1.54 -8.45
CA GLU A 109 -22.68 1.85 -9.64
C GLU A 109 -22.73 3.34 -10.01
N SER A 110 -23.91 3.97 -9.93
CA SER A 110 -24.07 5.41 -10.18
C SER A 110 -23.33 6.33 -9.20
N THR A 111 -23.13 5.85 -7.96
CA THR A 111 -22.48 6.61 -6.88
C THR A 111 -20.99 6.31 -6.83
N TRP A 112 -20.61 5.09 -7.22
CA TRP A 112 -19.24 4.60 -7.28
C TRP A 112 -18.31 5.52 -8.05
N THR A 113 -18.63 5.88 -9.30
CA THR A 113 -17.74 6.73 -10.12
C THR A 113 -17.45 8.07 -9.43
N LYS A 114 -18.47 8.67 -8.80
CA LYS A 114 -18.33 9.94 -8.08
C LYS A 114 -17.51 9.77 -6.81
N MET A 115 -17.75 8.71 -6.04
CA MET A 115 -17.00 8.42 -4.81
C MET A 115 -15.55 8.05 -5.10
N LYS A 116 -15.30 7.22 -6.12
CA LYS A 116 -13.96 6.88 -6.60
C LYS A 116 -13.15 8.13 -6.90
N ALA A 117 -13.71 9.04 -7.70
CA ALA A 117 -13.05 10.31 -8.03
C ALA A 117 -12.78 11.16 -6.77
N LYS A 118 -13.77 11.32 -5.90
CA LYS A 118 -13.61 12.09 -4.64
C LYS A 118 -12.53 11.52 -3.74
N ILE A 119 -12.52 10.20 -3.51
CA ILE A 119 -11.54 9.52 -2.66
C ILE A 119 -10.15 9.64 -3.28
N ALA A 120 -10.02 9.43 -4.60
CA ALA A 120 -8.75 9.55 -5.30
C ALA A 120 -8.17 10.97 -5.18
N THR A 121 -8.98 12.00 -5.42
CA THR A 121 -8.56 13.40 -5.26
C THR A 121 -8.17 13.71 -3.82
N ALA A 122 -8.98 13.31 -2.83
CA ALA A 122 -8.69 13.55 -1.43
C ALA A 122 -7.39 12.85 -0.99
N MET A 123 -7.12 11.65 -1.49
CA MET A 123 -5.88 10.92 -1.23
C MET A 123 -4.66 11.63 -1.85
N ASP A 124 -4.78 12.11 -3.08
CA ASP A 124 -3.69 12.81 -3.76
C ASP A 124 -3.38 14.15 -3.10
N ASP A 125 -4.42 14.91 -2.71
CA ASP A 125 -4.29 16.15 -1.94
C ASP A 125 -3.61 15.88 -0.59
N LEU A 126 -4.03 14.84 0.13
CA LEU A 126 -3.44 14.47 1.41
C LEU A 126 -1.96 14.12 1.25
N ASN A 127 -1.62 13.30 0.26
CA ASN A 127 -0.25 12.90 -0.04
C ASN A 127 0.60 14.11 -0.44
N THR A 128 0.10 14.98 -1.33
CA THR A 128 0.78 16.19 -1.78
C THR A 128 1.06 17.15 -0.61
N LYS A 129 0.05 17.42 0.22
CA LYS A 129 0.21 18.26 1.42
C LYS A 129 1.24 17.67 2.39
N THR A 130 1.17 16.36 2.64
CA THR A 130 2.08 15.67 3.54
C THR A 130 3.53 15.73 3.03
N GLN A 131 3.76 15.46 1.74
CA GLN A 131 5.08 15.54 1.13
C GLN A 131 5.65 16.96 1.15
N LYS A 132 4.81 17.97 0.87
CA LYS A 132 5.22 19.38 0.94
C LYS A 132 5.74 19.72 2.34
N LEU A 133 4.98 19.38 3.38
CA LEU A 133 5.35 19.65 4.77
C LEU A 133 6.60 18.89 5.22
N LEU A 134 6.87 17.71 4.64
CA LEU A 134 8.08 16.94 4.96
C LEU A 134 9.35 17.62 4.45
N ARG A 135 9.26 18.31 3.31
CA ARG A 135 10.37 19.05 2.69
C ARG A 135 10.71 20.34 3.46
N GLU A 136 9.77 20.89 4.24
CA GLU A 136 9.94 22.09 5.10
C GLU A 136 10.49 21.76 6.51
#